data_AF-A0AAJ0TF07-F1
#
_entry.id   AF-A0AAJ0TF07-F1
#
_cell.length_a   1.000
_cell.length_b   1.000
_cell.length_c   1.000
_cell.angle_alpha   90.00
_cell.angle_beta   90.00
_cell.angle_gamma   90.00
#
_symmetry.space_group_name_H-M   'P 1'
#
loop_
_entity.id
_entity.type
_entity.pdbx_description
1 polymer ?
#
loop_
_entity_poly.entity_id
_entity_poly.type
_entity_poly.pdbx_seq_one_letter_code
_entity_poly.pdbx_strand_id
1 'polypeptide(L)'
;MKLKLRIKPAWIGLFLIAVMLLSTFAYAILQSSNTRPNAQLPTSNIVDYRLDSNLKTTLMQYGFTIVTFEYKKDCVDCINQKYTLEAFAKEFNKQIYLEEIVDNSLNKSRVTISSIYGEDSLIDANDTAITSSFCKLMSSPPVACALKQ
;
A
#
# COMPACT_ATOMS: atom_id res chain seq x y z
N MET A 1 57.97 14.52 0.57
CA MET A 1 58.10 13.35 1.47
C MET A 1 57.48 12.14 0.78
N LYS A 2 58.29 11.23 0.22
CA LYS A 2 57.81 10.07 -0.56
C LYS A 2 57.63 8.87 0.38
N LEU A 3 56.40 8.57 0.79
CA LEU A 3 56.06 7.36 1.53
C LEU A 3 56.18 6.14 0.60
N LYS A 4 57.32 5.44 0.65
CA LYS A 4 57.49 4.12 0.04
C LYS A 4 56.76 3.09 0.90
N LEU A 5 55.48 2.89 0.62
CA LEU A 5 54.67 1.82 1.20
C LEU A 5 55.13 0.47 0.60
N ARG A 6 55.96 -0.28 1.34
CA ARG A 6 56.24 -1.70 1.06
C ARG A 6 55.05 -2.53 1.54
N ILE A 7 54.00 -2.59 0.72
CA ILE A 7 52.81 -3.38 1.01
C ILE A 7 53.14 -4.85 0.76
N LYS A 8 53.16 -5.64 1.84
CA LYS A 8 53.28 -7.10 1.73
C LYS A 8 51.97 -7.67 1.17
N PRO A 9 51.99 -8.72 0.34
CA PRO A 9 50.78 -9.29 -0.27
C PRO A 9 49.71 -9.72 0.75
N ALA A 10 50.13 -10.10 1.96
CA ALA A 10 49.23 -10.41 3.07
C ALA A 10 48.32 -9.22 3.49
N TRP A 11 48.81 -7.97 3.35
CA TRP A 11 48.02 -6.77 3.67
C TRP A 11 46.92 -6.49 2.65
N ILE A 12 47.12 -6.87 1.39
CA ILE A 12 46.11 -6.75 0.33
C ILE A 12 44.96 -7.72 0.59
N GLY A 13 45.27 -8.95 1.00
CA GLY A 13 44.26 -9.94 1.41
C GLY A 13 43.46 -9.50 2.64
N LEU A 14 44.14 -8.96 3.65
CA LEU A 14 43.49 -8.47 4.86
C LEU A 14 42.58 -7.26 4.59
N PHE A 15 42.98 -6.37 3.67
CA PHE A 15 42.14 -5.28 3.20
C PHE A 15 40.87 -5.78 2.50
N LEU A 16 40.98 -6.79 1.63
CA LEU A 16 39.82 -7.39 0.96
C LEU A 16 38.83 -8.04 1.94
N ILE A 17 39.33 -8.76 2.93
CA ILE A 17 38.50 -9.37 3.99
C ILE A 17 37.80 -8.28 4.82
N ALA A 18 38.51 -7.21 5.16
CA ALA A 18 37.93 -6.09 5.87
C ALA A 18 36.81 -5.41 5.05
N VAL A 19 37.00 -5.20 3.75
CA VAL A 19 35.99 -4.61 2.86
C VAL A 19 34.73 -5.46 2.79
N MET A 20 34.84 -6.80 2.75
CA MET A 20 33.68 -7.70 2.79
C MET A 20 32.94 -7.69 4.14
N LEU A 21 33.66 -7.51 5.25
CA LEU A 21 33.04 -7.40 6.58
C LEU A 21 32.33 -6.04 6.77
N LEU A 22 32.97 -4.96 6.32
CA LEU A 22 32.42 -3.61 6.40
C LEU A 22 31.16 -3.43 5.54
N SER A 23 31.08 -4.08 4.37
CA SER A 23 29.87 -4.04 3.54
C SER A 23 28.70 -4.75 4.22
N THR A 24 28.95 -5.88 4.89
CA THR A 24 27.94 -6.62 5.65
C THR A 24 27.44 -5.81 6.85
N PHE A 25 28.35 -5.15 7.58
CA PHE A 25 27.99 -4.27 8.70
C PHE A 25 27.22 -3.02 8.25
N ALA A 26 27.61 -2.40 7.13
CA ALA A 26 26.90 -1.24 6.58
C ALA A 26 25.45 -1.59 6.22
N TYR A 27 25.21 -2.77 5.65
CA TYR A 27 23.87 -3.24 5.33
C TYR A 27 23.01 -3.47 6.59
N ALA A 28 23.59 -4.09 7.63
CA ALA A 28 22.91 -4.30 8.91
C ALA A 28 22.52 -2.99 9.60
N ILE A 29 23.38 -1.96 9.53
CA ILE A 29 23.09 -0.63 10.10
C ILE A 29 21.98 0.07 9.32
N LEU A 30 22.02 0.05 7.97
CA LEU A 30 20.95 0.61 7.14
C LEU A 30 19.61 -0.09 7.36
N GLN A 31 19.63 -1.41 7.56
CA GLN A 31 18.42 -2.18 7.89
C GLN A 31 17.89 -1.86 9.30
N SER A 32 18.77 -1.61 10.27
CA SER A 32 18.41 -1.20 11.63
C SER A 32 17.83 0.21 11.70
N SER A 33 18.29 1.14 10.87
CA SER A 33 17.75 2.51 10.81
C SER A 33 16.46 2.61 10.00
N ASN A 34 16.13 1.57 9.22
CA ASN A 34 14.79 1.37 8.68
C ASN A 34 13.88 0.87 9.80
N THR A 35 13.74 1.69 10.84
CA THR A 35 12.68 1.56 11.82
C THR A 35 11.40 1.74 11.03
N ARG A 36 10.81 0.61 10.61
CA ARG A 36 9.45 0.61 10.08
C ARG A 36 8.64 1.40 11.10
N PRO A 37 8.06 2.54 10.75
CA PRO A 37 7.27 3.28 11.71
C PRO A 37 6.30 2.26 12.32
N ASN A 38 6.25 2.19 13.64
CA ASN A 38 5.16 1.53 14.36
C ASN A 38 3.89 2.35 14.10
N ALA A 39 3.52 2.51 12.84
CA ALA A 39 2.23 2.94 12.42
C ALA A 39 1.33 1.79 12.84
N GLN A 40 0.63 1.97 13.95
CA GLN A 40 -0.35 1.02 14.43
C GLN A 40 -1.28 0.75 13.26
N LEU A 41 -1.20 -0.48 12.72
CA LEU A 41 -2.12 -0.90 11.67
C LEU A 41 -3.54 -0.79 12.25
N PRO A 42 -4.51 -0.28 11.48
CA PRO A 42 -5.88 -0.23 11.93
C PRO A 42 -6.33 -1.61 12.41
N THR A 43 -6.99 -1.68 13.56
CA THR A 43 -7.54 -2.94 14.09
C THR A 43 -8.67 -3.50 13.24
N SER A 44 -9.29 -2.65 12.42
CA SER A 44 -10.35 -2.96 11.47
C SER A 44 -9.92 -2.57 10.06
N ASN A 45 -10.29 -3.39 9.08
CA ASN A 45 -10.07 -3.10 7.67
C ASN A 45 -11.08 -2.09 7.10
N ILE A 46 -12.12 -1.73 7.85
CA ILE A 46 -13.07 -0.65 7.52
C ILE A 46 -12.89 0.45 8.57
N VAL A 47 -12.60 1.66 8.10
CA VAL A 47 -12.37 2.85 8.93
C VAL A 47 -13.20 4.02 8.42
N ASP A 48 -13.66 4.88 9.32
CA ASP A 48 -14.47 6.08 9.04
C ASP A 48 -13.66 7.38 8.97
N TYR A 49 -12.34 7.24 8.79
CA TYR A 49 -11.38 8.34 8.70
C TYR A 49 -10.36 8.08 7.59
N ARG A 50 -9.73 9.16 7.11
CA ARG A 50 -8.67 9.08 6.10
C ARG A 50 -7.37 8.63 6.78
N LEU A 51 -6.78 7.54 6.29
CA LEU A 51 -5.48 7.08 6.79
C LEU A 51 -4.39 8.10 6.46
N ASP A 52 -3.39 8.20 7.35
CA ASP A 52 -2.21 9.02 7.12
C ASP A 52 -1.49 8.60 5.83
N SER A 53 -0.95 9.56 5.09
CA SER A 53 -0.30 9.31 3.79
C SER A 53 0.87 8.32 3.91
N ASN A 54 1.65 8.39 4.99
CA ASN A 54 2.76 7.45 5.20
C ASN A 54 2.26 6.03 5.48
N LEU A 55 1.16 5.91 6.23
CA LEU A 55 0.52 4.62 6.49
C LEU A 55 -0.08 4.05 5.20
N LYS A 56 -0.71 4.86 4.35
CA LYS A 56 -1.21 4.43 3.03
C LYS A 56 -0.09 3.87 2.17
N THR A 57 1.01 4.61 2.03
CA THR A 57 2.17 4.14 1.25
C THR A 57 2.73 2.84 1.81
N THR A 58 2.82 2.73 3.13
CA THR A 58 3.28 1.52 3.81
C THR A 58 2.37 0.32 3.53
N LEU A 59 1.05 0.50 3.65
CA LEU A 59 0.06 -0.54 3.35
C LEU A 59 0.13 -0.98 1.88
N MET A 60 0.23 -0.05 0.94
CA MET A 60 0.36 -0.36 -0.48
C MET A 60 1.65 -1.12 -0.79
N GLN A 61 2.77 -0.79 -0.12
CA GLN A 61 4.02 -1.54 -0.25
C GLN A 61 3.92 -2.98 0.28
N TYR A 62 3.07 -3.21 1.28
CA TYR A 62 2.76 -4.56 1.76
C TYR A 62 1.75 -5.31 0.86
N GLY A 63 1.31 -4.71 -0.24
CA GLY A 63 0.40 -5.34 -1.21
C GLY A 63 -1.08 -5.14 -0.89
N PHE A 64 -1.42 -4.28 0.07
CA PHE A 64 -2.82 -3.93 0.33
C PHE A 64 -3.34 -2.93 -0.69
N THR A 65 -4.61 -3.08 -1.05
CA THR A 65 -5.40 -2.12 -1.81
C THR A 65 -6.18 -1.24 -0.84
N ILE A 66 -6.13 0.07 -1.05
CA ILE A 66 -6.84 1.06 -0.25
C ILE A 66 -8.00 1.57 -1.08
N VAL A 67 -9.20 1.54 -0.53
CA VAL A 67 -10.43 1.98 -1.17
C VAL A 67 -10.94 3.16 -0.38
N THR A 68 -10.97 4.34 -0.97
CA THR A 68 -11.54 5.55 -0.38
C THR A 68 -12.93 5.75 -0.95
N PHE A 69 -13.95 5.65 -0.11
CA PHE A 69 -15.33 5.93 -0.46
C PHE A 69 -15.76 7.26 0.14
N GLU A 70 -15.84 8.28 -0.71
CA GLU A 70 -16.31 9.62 -0.34
C GLU A 70 -17.80 9.74 -0.73
N TYR A 71 -18.66 10.01 0.24
CA TYR A 71 -20.11 10.09 0.01
C TYR A 71 -20.79 11.16 0.88
N LYS A 72 -21.96 11.62 0.43
CA LYS A 72 -22.82 12.53 1.20
C LYS A 72 -23.77 11.72 2.09
N LYS A 73 -23.99 12.18 3.33
CA LYS A 73 -24.81 11.48 4.33
C LYS A 73 -26.26 11.21 3.87
N ASP A 74 -26.83 12.12 3.08
CA ASP A 74 -28.22 12.05 2.62
C ASP A 74 -28.38 11.35 1.25
N CYS A 75 -27.33 10.71 0.75
CA CYS A 75 -27.34 10.02 -0.54
C CYS A 75 -27.92 8.61 -0.41
N VAL A 76 -29.15 8.41 -0.86
CA VAL A 76 -29.83 7.10 -0.82
C VAL A 76 -29.12 6.08 -1.71
N ASP A 77 -28.68 6.47 -2.90
CA ASP A 77 -27.99 5.58 -3.84
C ASP A 77 -26.62 5.12 -3.32
N CYS A 78 -25.98 5.96 -2.48
CA CYS A 78 -24.70 5.66 -1.86
C CYS A 78 -24.80 4.55 -0.81
N ILE A 79 -25.99 4.27 -0.26
CA ILE A 79 -26.20 3.21 0.73
C ILE A 79 -25.93 1.84 0.10
N ASN A 80 -26.43 1.60 -1.11
CA ASN A 80 -26.20 0.32 -1.80
C ASN A 80 -24.73 0.14 -2.14
N GLN A 81 -24.07 1.17 -2.67
CA GLN A 81 -22.63 1.16 -2.93
C GLN A 81 -21.82 0.91 -1.67
N LYS A 82 -22.19 1.54 -0.55
CA LYS A 82 -21.56 1.32 0.76
C LYS A 82 -21.64 -0.15 1.16
N TYR A 83 -22.83 -0.76 1.12
CA TYR A 83 -22.99 -2.18 1.46
C TYR A 83 -22.15 -3.09 0.57
N THR A 84 -22.09 -2.82 -0.74
CA THR A 84 -21.25 -3.58 -1.67
C THR A 84 -19.76 -3.46 -1.30
N LEU A 85 -19.27 -2.24 -1.04
CA LEU A 85 -17.87 -2.01 -0.69
C LEU A 85 -17.51 -2.60 0.68
N GLU A 86 -18.40 -2.50 1.67
CA GLU A 86 -18.20 -3.14 2.97
C GLU A 86 -18.16 -4.67 2.86
N ALA A 87 -19.04 -5.26 2.05
CA ALA A 87 -19.05 -6.70 1.82
C ALA A 87 -17.74 -7.15 1.17
N PHE A 88 -17.28 -6.41 0.17
CA PHE A 88 -16.02 -6.68 -0.52
C PHE A 88 -14.82 -6.53 0.42
N ALA A 89 -14.79 -5.48 1.24
CA ALA A 89 -13.75 -5.29 2.24
C ALA A 89 -13.74 -6.44 3.26
N LYS A 90 -14.92 -6.90 3.73
CA LYS A 90 -15.04 -8.03 4.66
C LYS A 90 -14.58 -9.35 4.04
N GLU A 91 -14.93 -9.61 2.77
CA GLU A 91 -14.50 -10.81 2.04
C GLU A 91 -12.97 -10.84 1.85
N PHE A 92 -12.38 -9.71 1.50
CA PHE A 92 -10.94 -9.56 1.25
C PHE A 92 -10.23 -8.80 2.37
N ASN A 93 -10.58 -9.08 3.63
CA ASN A 93 -10.09 -8.34 4.81
C ASN A 93 -8.56 -8.34 5.00
N LYS A 94 -7.85 -9.29 4.37
CA LYS A 94 -6.38 -9.39 4.37
C LYS A 94 -5.70 -8.65 3.23
N GLN A 95 -6.47 -7.99 2.37
CA GLN A 95 -5.96 -7.33 1.17
C GLN A 95 -6.56 -5.94 0.95
N ILE A 96 -7.73 -5.66 1.50
CA ILE A 96 -8.44 -4.40 1.27
C ILE A 96 -8.63 -3.64 2.57
N TYR A 97 -8.26 -2.36 2.54
CA TYR A 97 -8.67 -1.37 3.54
C TYR A 97 -9.68 -0.41 2.92
N LEU A 98 -10.83 -0.25 3.56
CA LEU A 98 -11.90 0.66 3.15
C LEU A 98 -11.92 1.88 4.07
N GLU A 99 -11.82 3.07 3.49
CA GLU A 99 -12.00 4.36 4.14
C GLU A 99 -13.36 4.94 3.76
N GLU A 100 -14.20 5.17 4.75
CA GLU A 100 -15.50 5.80 4.58
C GLU A 100 -15.42 7.25 5.00
N ILE A 101 -15.49 8.15 4.02
CA ILE A 101 -15.37 9.59 4.26
C ILE A 101 -16.69 10.26 3.93
N VAL A 102 -17.29 10.89 4.94
CA VAL A 102 -18.49 11.69 4.74
C VAL A 102 -18.08 13.09 4.27
N ASP A 103 -18.45 13.42 3.04
CA ASP A 103 -18.23 14.75 2.46
C ASP A 103 -19.56 15.32 1.94
N ASN A 104 -20.07 16.32 2.66
CA ASN A 104 -21.34 16.98 2.35
C ASN A 104 -21.26 17.94 1.16
N SER A 105 -20.06 18.27 0.67
CA SER A 105 -19.85 19.11 -0.51
C SER A 105 -20.03 18.35 -1.82
N LEU A 106 -20.01 17.02 -1.77
CA LEU A 106 -20.19 16.16 -2.94
C LEU A 106 -21.67 16.07 -3.35
N ASN A 107 -21.90 16.18 -4.66
CA ASN A 107 -23.19 15.92 -5.29
C ASN A 107 -23.38 14.43 -5.66
N LYS A 108 -22.27 13.68 -5.79
CA LYS A 108 -22.22 12.29 -6.21
C LYS A 108 -21.16 11.55 -5.39
N SER A 109 -21.32 10.25 -5.17
CA SER A 109 -20.28 9.44 -4.54
C SER A 109 -19.02 9.39 -5.39
N ARG A 110 -17.88 9.26 -4.73
CA ARG A 110 -16.58 8.99 -5.35
C ARG A 110 -15.96 7.78 -4.68
N VAL A 111 -15.50 6.84 -5.52
CA VAL A 111 -14.74 5.68 -5.09
C VAL A 111 -13.35 5.79 -5.70
N THR A 112 -12.33 5.89 -4.86
CA THR A 112 -10.93 5.89 -5.28
C THR A 112 -10.28 4.59 -4.82
N ILE A 113 -9.75 3.82 -5.74
CA ILE A 113 -9.06 2.56 -5.46
C ILE A 113 -7.58 2.79 -5.74
N SER A 114 -6.74 2.64 -4.72
CA SER A 114 -5.31 2.86 -4.78
C SER A 114 -4.56 1.58 -4.40
N SER A 115 -3.56 1.21 -5.18
CA SER A 115 -2.67 0.09 -4.88
C SER A 115 -1.27 0.34 -5.42
N ILE A 116 -0.36 -0.61 -5.20
CA ILE A 116 0.99 -0.57 -5.79
C ILE A 116 0.98 -0.56 -7.33
N TYR A 117 -0.12 -1.00 -7.96
CA TYR A 117 -0.26 -1.07 -9.42
C TYR A 117 -0.82 0.21 -10.03
N GLY A 118 -1.28 1.16 -9.20
CA GLY A 118 -1.80 2.44 -9.64
C GLY A 118 -3.04 2.87 -8.85
N GLU A 119 -3.70 3.88 -9.39
CA GLU A 119 -4.90 4.46 -8.80
C GLU A 119 -5.98 4.58 -9.87
N ASP A 120 -7.23 4.33 -9.47
CA ASP A 120 -8.40 4.55 -10.30
C ASP A 120 -9.46 5.26 -9.47
N SER A 121 -10.10 6.27 -10.07
CA SER A 121 -11.09 7.10 -9.38
C SER A 121 -12.38 7.10 -10.19
N LEU A 122 -13.42 6.55 -9.58
CA LEU A 122 -14.74 6.41 -10.17
C LEU A 122 -15.70 7.40 -9.51
N ILE A 123 -16.44 8.14 -10.32
CA ILE A 123 -17.50 9.04 -9.86
C ILE A 123 -18.82 8.37 -10.19
N ASP A 124 -19.69 8.20 -9.18
CA ASP A 124 -21.03 7.60 -9.37
C ASP A 124 -20.96 6.22 -10.02
N ALA A 125 -20.10 5.37 -9.46
CA ALA A 125 -19.70 4.11 -10.06
C ALA A 125 -20.77 3.03 -9.93
N ASN A 126 -21.03 2.30 -11.00
CA ASN A 126 -21.83 1.07 -10.95
C ASN A 126 -20.98 -0.11 -10.44
N ASP A 127 -21.62 -1.15 -9.91
CA ASP A 127 -20.96 -2.34 -9.35
C ASP A 127 -20.00 -3.01 -10.35
N THR A 128 -20.33 -2.96 -11.64
CA THR A 128 -19.50 -3.50 -12.73
C THR A 128 -18.19 -2.72 -12.89
N ALA A 129 -18.24 -1.39 -12.80
CA ALA A 129 -17.08 -0.52 -12.88
C ALA A 129 -16.17 -0.73 -11.66
N ILE A 130 -16.76 -0.76 -10.46
CA ILE A 130 -16.05 -1.04 -9.20
C ILE A 130 -15.31 -2.37 -9.29
N THR A 131 -16.01 -3.44 -9.69
CA THR A 131 -15.41 -4.77 -9.86
C THR A 131 -14.27 -4.76 -10.87
N SER A 132 -14.43 -4.07 -12.01
CA SER A 132 -13.38 -3.99 -13.03
C SER A 132 -12.13 -3.29 -12.51
N SER A 133 -12.29 -2.21 -11.73
CA SER A 133 -11.16 -1.49 -11.14
C SER A 133 -10.46 -2.35 -10.09
N PHE A 134 -11.21 -3.11 -9.28
CA PHE A 134 -10.61 -4.11 -8.38
C PHE A 134 -9.82 -5.18 -9.13
N CYS A 135 -10.35 -5.73 -10.22
CA CYS A 135 -9.66 -6.74 -11.03
C CYS A 135 -8.31 -6.23 -11.58
N LYS A 136 -8.21 -4.92 -11.87
CA LYS A 136 -6.99 -4.29 -12.40
C LYS A 136 -5.97 -3.96 -11.31
N LEU A 137 -6.45 -3.55 -10.12
CA LEU A 137 -5.61 -2.95 -9.08
C LEU A 137 -5.32 -3.86 -7.89
N MET A 138 -6.03 -4.97 -7.71
CA MET A 138 -5.77 -5.90 -6.62
C MET A 138 -4.54 -6.77 -6.89
N SER A 139 -3.75 -7.02 -5.83
CA SER A 139 -2.61 -7.95 -5.91
C SER A 139 -3.04 -9.41 -6.08
N SER A 140 -4.23 -9.78 -5.61
CA SER A 140 -4.81 -11.11 -5.80
C SER A 140 -6.29 -10.94 -6.15
N PRO A 141 -6.60 -10.68 -7.43
CA PRO A 141 -7.97 -10.42 -7.84
C PRO A 141 -8.85 -11.67 -7.64
N PRO A 142 -10.16 -11.50 -7.40
CA PRO A 142 -11.11 -12.60 -7.35
C PRO A 142 -11.08 -13.47 -8.61
N VAL A 143 -11.39 -14.77 -8.48
CA VAL A 143 -11.42 -15.71 -9.62
C VAL A 143 -12.38 -15.24 -10.73
N ALA A 144 -13.45 -14.53 -10.36
CA ALA A 144 -14.39 -13.93 -11.32
C ALA A 144 -13.72 -12.92 -12.28
N CYS A 145 -12.60 -12.33 -11.91
CA CYS A 145 -11.82 -11.45 -12.78
C CYS A 145 -11.12 -12.21 -13.91
N ALA A 146 -10.65 -13.44 -13.64
CA ALA A 146 -10.00 -14.28 -14.65
C ALA A 146 -10.96 -14.76 -15.75
N LEU A 147 -12.26 -14.85 -15.44
CA LEU A 147 -13.32 -15.27 -16.37
C LEU A 147 -13.83 -14.13 -17.26
N LYS A 148 -13.46 -12.88 -16.98
CA LYS A 148 -13.86 -11.68 -17.76
C LYS A 148 -12.79 -11.23 -18.76
N GLN A 149 -11.71 -11.99 -18.90
CA GLN A 149 -10.57 -11.68 -19.75
C GLN A 149 -10.72 -12.25 -21.15
#